data_AF-A0A660QHF7-F1
#
_entry.id   AF-A0A660QHF7-F1
#
_cell.length_a   1.000
_cell.length_b   1.000
_cell.length_c   1.000
_cell.angle_alpha   90.00
_cell.angle_beta   90.00
_cell.angle_gamma   90.00
#
_symmetry.space_group_name_H-M   'P 1'
#
loop_
_entity.id
_entity.type
_entity.pdbx_description
1 polymer ?
#
loop_
_entity_poly.entity_id
_entity_poly.type
_entity_poly.pdbx_seq_one_letter_code
_entity_poly.pdbx_strand_id
1 'polypeptide(L)'
;MPSAVLLSIVIHAALFLLAGMLVVFTVVKKEEQKFVPPKAIERPKMKLRKPKVKVKKTSKPKPTTRIVTKINRASMPDIQLPEMTGMTAGLEGGIGGFDMMPDLGKTGLFGDGQSIGNDFEGTFYDLKRDRSGRNIPMVPLTFSDVLRKFVRNGWKTSDLARYYQSPNKLYTTHFMIPPVFSVVALEAFGES
;
A
#
# COMPACT_ATOMS: atom_id res chain seq x y z
N MET A 1 24.90 -9.30 -64.91
CA MET A 1 24.30 -10.52 -64.33
C MET A 1 23.55 -10.18 -63.02
N PRO A 2 22.36 -9.56 -63.07
CA PRO A 2 21.60 -9.19 -61.85
C PRO A 2 20.74 -10.33 -61.25
N SER A 3 20.76 -11.53 -61.84
CA SER A 3 19.85 -12.64 -61.51
C SER A 3 20.03 -13.22 -60.10
N ALA A 4 21.27 -13.30 -59.59
CA ALA A 4 21.54 -13.91 -58.29
C ALA A 4 21.03 -13.06 -57.10
N VAL A 5 21.10 -11.74 -57.23
CA VAL A 5 20.64 -10.81 -56.17
C VAL A 5 19.10 -10.82 -56.08
N LEU A 6 18.42 -10.83 -57.23
CA LEU A 6 16.96 -10.95 -57.29
C LEU A 6 16.48 -12.29 -56.71
N LEU A 7 17.16 -13.39 -57.03
CA LEU A 7 16.82 -14.71 -56.48
C LEU A 7 17.00 -14.76 -54.96
N SER A 8 18.06 -14.15 -54.42
CA SER A 8 18.32 -14.09 -52.98
C SER A 8 17.23 -13.30 -52.23
N ILE A 9 16.80 -12.16 -52.78
CA ILE A 9 15.74 -11.32 -52.18
C ILE A 9 14.41 -12.08 -52.15
N VAL A 10 14.06 -12.79 -53.22
CA VAL A 10 12.82 -13.59 -53.29
C VAL A 10 12.84 -14.72 -52.26
N ILE A 11 13.97 -15.40 -52.07
CA ILE A 11 14.10 -16.49 -51.09
C ILE A 11 13.92 -15.96 -49.66
N HIS A 12 14.53 -14.82 -49.32
CA HIS A 12 14.38 -14.23 -47.99
C HIS A 12 12.95 -13.77 -47.72
N ALA A 13 12.30 -13.13 -48.70
CA ALA A 13 10.90 -12.72 -48.57
C ALA A 13 9.97 -13.93 -48.36
N ALA A 14 10.21 -15.03 -49.07
CA ALA A 14 9.44 -16.27 -48.90
C ALA A 14 9.63 -16.89 -47.50
N LEU A 15 10.86 -16.91 -46.98
CA LEU A 15 11.14 -17.44 -45.64
C LEU A 15 10.49 -16.61 -44.53
N PHE A 16 10.51 -15.27 -44.65
CA PHE A 16 9.86 -14.38 -43.69
C PHE A 16 8.33 -14.55 -43.68
N LEU A 17 7.71 -14.72 -44.86
CA LEU A 17 6.28 -14.98 -44.97
C LEU A 17 5.88 -16.32 -44.34
N LEU A 18 6.68 -17.37 -44.58
CA LEU A 18 6.43 -18.71 -44.05
C LEU A 18 6.54 -18.74 -42.52
N ALA A 19 7.56 -18.07 -41.96
CA ALA A 19 7.71 -17.92 -40.51
C ALA A 19 6.56 -17.13 -39.87
N GLY A 20 6.11 -16.05 -40.51
CA GLY A 20 4.97 -15.25 -40.02
C GLY A 20 3.65 -16.03 -39.98
N MET A 21 3.39 -16.89 -40.97
CA MET A 21 2.18 -17.72 -40.99
C MET A 21 2.16 -18.79 -39.89
N LEU A 22 3.31 -19.37 -39.54
CA LEU A 22 3.38 -20.46 -38.56
C LEU A 22 3.26 -20.00 -37.09
N VAL A 23 3.59 -18.74 -36.78
CA VAL A 23 3.70 -18.29 -35.37
C VAL A 23 2.44 -17.58 -34.82
N VAL A 24 1.52 -17.12 -35.66
CA VAL A 24 0.46 -16.17 -35.23
C VAL A 24 -0.88 -16.82 -34.81
N PHE A 25 -1.07 -18.13 -35.01
CA PHE A 25 -2.41 -18.74 -34.86
C PHE A 25 -2.63 -19.68 -33.67
N THR A 26 -1.95 -19.47 -32.54
CA THR A 26 -2.34 -20.15 -31.28
C THR A 26 -3.04 -19.17 -30.34
N VAL A 27 -4.24 -18.73 -30.71
CA VAL A 27 -5.13 -18.03 -29.77
C VAL A 27 -5.68 -19.07 -28.81
N VAL A 28 -5.08 -19.17 -27.61
CA VAL A 28 -5.60 -19.98 -26.52
C VAL A 28 -6.93 -19.36 -26.08
N LYS A 29 -8.04 -19.88 -26.62
CA LYS A 29 -9.39 -19.53 -26.18
C LYS A 29 -9.54 -20.04 -24.74
N LYS A 30 -9.29 -19.18 -23.75
CA LYS A 30 -9.53 -19.50 -22.34
C LYS A 30 -11.03 -19.72 -22.16
N GLU A 31 -11.42 -20.92 -21.76
CA GLU A 31 -12.81 -21.24 -21.47
C GLU A 31 -13.34 -20.32 -20.37
N GLU A 32 -14.52 -19.73 -20.59
CA GLU A 32 -15.15 -18.82 -19.63
C GLU A 32 -15.53 -19.60 -18.36
N GLN A 33 -14.84 -19.32 -17.26
CA GLN A 33 -15.14 -19.93 -15.97
C GLN A 33 -16.46 -19.37 -15.45
N LYS A 34 -17.51 -20.18 -15.48
CA LYS A 34 -18.80 -19.83 -14.88
C LYS A 34 -18.69 -19.92 -13.35
N PHE A 35 -18.66 -18.76 -12.70
CA PHE A 35 -18.68 -18.68 -11.25
C PHE A 35 -20.04 -19.16 -10.73
N VAL A 36 -20.06 -20.32 -10.08
CA VAL A 36 -21.22 -20.74 -9.29
C VAL A 36 -21.02 -20.21 -7.89
N PRO A 37 -21.80 -19.22 -7.43
CA PRO A 37 -21.66 -18.71 -6.08
C PRO A 37 -21.91 -19.85 -5.08
N PRO A 38 -21.03 -20.06 -4.10
CA PRO A 38 -21.25 -21.05 -3.06
C PRO A 38 -22.56 -20.72 -2.34
N LYS A 39 -23.38 -21.74 -2.07
CA LYS A 39 -24.64 -21.57 -1.32
C LYS A 39 -24.33 -20.83 -0.01
N ALA A 40 -25.01 -19.72 0.23
CA ALA A 40 -24.84 -18.93 1.43
C ALA A 40 -25.16 -19.80 2.66
N ILE A 41 -24.16 -20.09 3.47
CA ILE A 41 -24.32 -20.80 4.73
C ILE A 41 -25.00 -19.83 5.70
N GLU A 42 -26.25 -20.10 6.06
CA GLU A 42 -26.98 -19.31 7.06
C GLU A 42 -26.32 -19.47 8.42
N ARG A 43 -25.48 -18.50 8.79
CA ARG A 43 -24.82 -18.47 10.09
C ARG A 43 -25.90 -18.30 11.18
N PRO A 44 -25.96 -19.17 12.19
CA PRO A 44 -26.89 -19.01 13.30
C PRO A 44 -26.63 -17.66 14.00
N LYS A 45 -27.56 -16.71 13.86
CA LYS A 45 -27.48 -15.42 14.56
C LYS A 45 -27.73 -15.65 16.05
N MET A 46 -26.66 -15.59 16.85
CA MET A 46 -26.78 -15.66 18.30
C MET A 46 -27.57 -14.46 18.82
N LYS A 47 -28.62 -14.70 19.61
CA LYS A 47 -29.37 -13.63 20.28
C LYS A 47 -28.52 -13.09 21.43
N LEU A 48 -27.90 -11.94 21.24
CA LEU A 48 -27.12 -11.25 22.29
C LEU A 48 -28.01 -10.99 23.50
N ARG A 49 -27.71 -11.64 24.63
CA ARG A 49 -28.33 -11.29 25.92
C ARG A 49 -27.68 -10.00 26.42
N LYS A 50 -28.44 -8.91 26.43
CA LYS A 50 -27.99 -7.63 26.99
C LYS A 50 -27.68 -7.80 28.48
N PRO A 51 -26.48 -7.41 28.97
CA PRO A 51 -26.18 -7.41 30.39
C PRO A 51 -27.16 -6.48 31.15
N LYS A 52 -27.93 -7.03 32.09
CA LYS A 52 -28.74 -6.22 33.02
C LYS A 52 -27.85 -5.73 34.15
N VAL A 53 -27.11 -4.65 33.93
CA VAL A 53 -26.34 -3.99 34.98
C VAL A 53 -27.29 -3.19 35.85
N LYS A 54 -27.46 -3.58 37.12
CA LYS A 54 -28.16 -2.75 38.11
C LYS A 54 -27.21 -1.64 38.55
N VAL A 55 -27.25 -0.50 37.86
CA VAL A 55 -26.51 0.70 38.29
C VAL A 55 -27.12 1.19 39.59
N LYS A 56 -26.38 1.08 40.70
CA LYS A 56 -26.77 1.73 41.96
C LYS A 56 -26.63 3.24 41.76
N LYS A 57 -27.74 3.98 41.89
CA LYS A 57 -27.77 5.45 41.85
C LYS A 57 -27.18 6.02 43.14
N THR A 58 -25.87 5.97 43.29
CA THR A 58 -25.11 6.67 44.33
C THR A 58 -23.85 7.18 43.63
N SER A 59 -23.61 8.45 43.37
CA SER A 59 -23.91 9.70 44.05
C SER A 59 -24.01 10.79 42.98
N LYS A 60 -25.05 11.64 43.01
CA LYS A 60 -25.04 12.87 42.20
C LYS A 60 -23.86 13.73 42.70
N PRO A 61 -22.91 14.14 41.84
CA PRO A 61 -21.87 15.08 42.28
C PRO A 61 -22.53 16.40 42.69
N LYS A 62 -22.03 17.02 43.76
CA LYS A 62 -22.47 18.35 44.21
C LYS A 62 -22.36 19.33 43.02
N PRO A 63 -23.39 20.15 42.73
CA PRO A 63 -23.31 21.16 41.69
C PRO A 63 -22.19 22.15 42.06
N THR A 64 -21.16 22.19 41.21
CA THR A 64 -20.05 23.15 41.34
C THR A 64 -20.59 24.54 41.03
N THR A 65 -20.39 25.49 41.94
CA THR A 65 -20.72 26.89 41.71
C THR A 65 -19.99 27.36 40.46
N ARG A 66 -20.76 27.94 39.52
CA ARG A 66 -20.31 28.42 38.22
C ARG A 66 -19.22 29.49 38.40
N ILE A 67 -17.96 29.10 38.28
CA ILE A 67 -16.87 30.05 38.10
C ILE A 67 -16.95 30.52 36.63
N VAL A 68 -17.42 31.75 36.43
CA VAL A 68 -17.37 32.41 35.13
C VAL A 68 -15.95 32.93 34.93
N THR A 69 -15.02 32.07 34.52
CA THR A 69 -13.84 32.57 33.82
C THR A 69 -14.30 33.04 32.45
N LYS A 70 -14.12 34.31 32.12
CA LYS A 70 -14.22 34.80 30.74
C LYS A 70 -13.14 34.09 29.93
N ILE A 71 -13.50 32.96 29.32
CA ILE A 71 -12.65 32.30 28.35
C ILE A 71 -12.74 33.17 27.10
N ASN A 72 -11.68 33.90 26.79
CA ASN A 72 -11.53 34.54 25.50
C ASN A 72 -11.42 33.39 24.48
N ARG A 73 -12.51 33.09 23.78
CA ARG A 73 -12.49 32.09 22.70
C ARG A 73 -11.51 32.63 21.67
N ALA A 74 -10.32 32.04 21.60
CA ALA A 74 -9.53 32.12 20.39
C ALA A 74 -10.45 31.73 19.23
N SER A 75 -10.50 32.57 18.20
CA SER A 75 -11.17 32.29 16.94
C SER A 75 -10.60 30.97 16.42
N MET A 76 -11.29 29.86 16.67
CA MET A 76 -10.95 28.61 16.02
C MET A 76 -11.39 28.78 14.58
N PRO A 77 -10.47 28.69 13.60
CA PRO A 77 -10.87 28.62 12.21
C PRO A 77 -11.82 27.44 12.06
N ASP A 78 -12.86 27.62 11.27
CA ASP A 78 -13.82 26.58 10.97
C ASP A 78 -13.06 25.39 10.37
N ILE A 79 -12.95 24.28 11.12
CA ILE A 79 -12.34 23.05 10.61
C ILE A 79 -13.39 22.47 9.68
N GLN A 80 -13.33 22.90 8.42
CA GLN A 80 -13.99 22.20 7.33
C GLN A 80 -13.33 20.83 7.24
N LEU A 81 -13.90 19.86 7.94
CA LEU A 81 -13.66 18.47 7.63
C LEU A 81 -14.09 18.30 6.17
N PRO A 82 -13.19 17.89 5.26
CA PRO A 82 -13.61 17.55 3.91
C PRO A 82 -14.75 16.55 4.03
N GLU A 83 -15.85 16.80 3.33
CA GLU A 83 -16.92 15.82 3.25
C GLU A 83 -16.28 14.51 2.76
N MET A 84 -16.34 13.45 3.56
CA MET A 84 -15.88 12.12 3.14
C MET A 84 -16.92 11.49 2.21
N THR A 85 -17.23 12.19 1.11
CA THR A 85 -18.27 11.83 0.13
C THR A 85 -17.84 10.68 -0.79
N GLY A 86 -16.72 10.01 -0.50
CA GLY A 86 -16.18 8.90 -1.31
C GLY A 86 -16.13 7.53 -0.63
N MET A 87 -16.17 7.43 0.71
CA MET A 87 -15.88 6.15 1.39
C MET A 87 -17.05 5.17 1.46
N THR A 88 -18.28 5.61 1.17
CA THR A 88 -19.47 4.73 1.19
C THR A 88 -20.04 4.45 -0.21
N ALA A 89 -19.68 5.24 -1.22
CA ALA A 89 -20.22 5.09 -2.57
C ALA A 89 -19.47 4.05 -3.43
N GLY A 90 -18.27 3.63 -3.02
CA GLY A 90 -17.44 2.68 -3.78
C GLY A 90 -17.80 1.20 -3.61
N LEU A 91 -18.68 0.83 -2.66
CA LEU A 91 -19.01 -0.58 -2.39
C LEU A 91 -20.35 -1.04 -3.00
N GLU A 92 -21.20 -0.12 -3.45
CA GLU A 92 -22.56 -0.44 -3.92
C GLU A 92 -22.80 -0.11 -5.40
N GLY A 93 -21.98 0.75 -6.00
CA GLY A 93 -22.06 1.10 -7.43
C GLY A 93 -20.89 0.50 -8.21
N GLY A 94 -21.10 -0.65 -8.85
CA GLY A 94 -20.22 -1.09 -9.92
C GLY A 94 -20.06 0.03 -10.95
N ILE A 95 -18.83 0.27 -11.42
CA ILE A 95 -18.36 1.40 -12.25
C ILE A 95 -17.80 2.56 -11.40
N GLY A 96 -16.65 2.31 -10.74
CA GLY A 96 -15.84 3.33 -10.06
C GLY A 96 -14.38 2.93 -9.79
N GLY A 97 -13.97 1.72 -10.15
CA GLY A 97 -12.62 1.21 -9.89
C GLY A 97 -11.50 1.85 -10.72
N PHE A 98 -11.83 2.72 -11.68
CA PHE A 98 -10.84 3.45 -12.49
C PHE A 98 -10.44 4.79 -11.90
N ASP A 99 -11.27 5.40 -11.03
CA ASP A 99 -10.99 6.72 -10.43
C ASP A 99 -10.24 6.63 -9.09
N MET A 100 -10.16 5.41 -8.53
CA MET A 100 -9.26 5.04 -7.42
C MET A 100 -7.98 4.35 -7.91
N MET A 101 -7.77 4.29 -9.23
CA MET A 101 -6.51 3.81 -9.76
C MET A 101 -5.47 4.90 -9.46
N PRO A 102 -4.45 4.62 -8.63
CA PRO A 102 -3.40 5.60 -8.40
C PRO A 102 -2.81 6.00 -9.75
N ASP A 103 -2.48 7.28 -9.89
CA ASP A 103 -1.85 7.78 -11.10
C ASP A 103 -0.61 6.93 -11.38
N LEU A 104 -0.70 6.04 -12.38
CA LEU A 104 0.36 5.06 -12.67
C LEU A 104 1.65 5.75 -13.10
N GLY A 105 1.60 7.04 -13.47
CA GLY A 105 2.79 7.86 -13.70
C GLY A 105 3.56 8.22 -12.44
N LYS A 106 2.95 8.07 -11.26
CA LYS A 106 3.54 8.36 -9.93
C LYS A 106 3.68 7.12 -9.04
N THR A 107 3.12 5.99 -9.45
CA THR A 107 3.23 4.74 -8.69
C THR A 107 4.63 4.14 -8.88
N GLY A 108 5.48 4.28 -7.86
CA GLY A 108 6.80 3.68 -7.85
C GLY A 108 6.75 2.20 -7.45
N LEU A 109 7.88 1.49 -7.56
CA LEU A 109 8.02 0.09 -7.12
C LEU A 109 7.61 -0.12 -5.64
N PHE A 110 7.71 0.93 -4.82
CA PHE A 110 7.43 0.90 -3.38
C PHE A 110 6.03 1.41 -3.03
N GLY A 111 5.22 1.76 -4.03
CA GLY A 111 3.88 2.32 -3.85
C GLY A 111 3.79 3.80 -4.21
N ASP A 112 2.75 4.44 -3.72
CA ASP A 112 2.42 5.85 -3.95
C ASP A 112 2.37 6.62 -2.62
N GLY A 113 2.50 7.95 -2.65
CA GLY A 113 2.40 8.80 -1.46
C GLY A 113 0.98 8.93 -0.90
N GLN A 114 -0.04 8.48 -1.65
CA GLN A 114 -1.45 8.52 -1.25
C GLN A 114 -1.98 7.12 -0.94
N SER A 115 -2.79 7.04 0.12
CA SER A 115 -3.46 5.79 0.50
C SER A 115 -4.81 5.65 -0.22
N ILE A 116 -5.10 4.44 -0.70
CA ILE A 116 -6.40 4.03 -1.26
C ILE A 116 -7.33 3.40 -0.20
N GLY A 117 -6.90 3.33 1.06
CA GLY A 117 -7.72 2.93 2.23
C GLY A 117 -7.67 1.44 2.59
N ASN A 118 -7.05 0.59 1.76
CA ASN A 118 -6.86 -0.84 2.03
C ASN A 118 -5.42 -1.34 1.75
N ASP A 119 -4.46 -0.43 1.84
CA ASP A 119 -3.06 -0.59 1.47
C ASP A 119 -2.13 -0.73 2.69
N PHE A 120 -0.96 -1.29 2.46
CA PHE A 120 0.11 -1.37 3.43
C PHE A 120 0.88 -0.03 3.48
N GLU A 121 1.05 0.50 4.69
CA GLU A 121 1.90 1.66 4.94
C GLU A 121 3.38 1.24 5.06
N GLY A 122 4.19 1.67 4.10
CA GLY A 122 5.63 1.50 4.05
C GLY A 122 6.36 2.64 4.76
N THR A 123 7.29 2.28 5.64
CA THR A 123 8.20 3.20 6.33
C THR A 123 9.65 2.82 6.00
N PHE A 124 10.46 3.79 5.58
CA PHE A 124 11.87 3.59 5.30
C PHE A 124 12.75 3.91 6.52
N TYR A 125 13.67 2.99 6.83
CA TYR A 125 14.70 3.16 7.85
C TYR A 125 16.08 3.04 7.21
N ASP A 126 16.95 4.03 7.42
CA ASP A 126 18.35 3.97 6.98
C ASP A 126 19.27 3.63 8.16
N LEU A 127 19.78 2.40 8.14
CA LEU A 127 20.69 1.88 9.15
C LEU A 127 22.09 2.51 9.09
N LYS A 128 22.42 3.22 8.01
CA LYS A 128 23.69 3.95 7.83
C LYS A 128 23.63 5.36 8.42
N ARG A 129 22.48 5.80 8.93
CA ARG A 129 22.29 7.12 9.51
C ARG A 129 21.75 7.01 10.94
N ASP A 130 22.18 7.90 11.82
CA ASP A 130 21.57 8.05 13.14
C ASP A 130 20.22 8.78 13.04
N ARG A 131 19.48 8.86 14.14
CA ARG A 131 18.19 9.55 14.20
C ARG A 131 18.24 11.02 13.75
N SER A 132 19.40 11.67 13.81
CA SER A 132 19.60 13.05 13.34
C SER A 132 20.02 13.14 11.85
N GLY A 133 20.12 12.01 11.16
CA GLY A 133 20.54 11.93 9.75
C GLY A 133 22.06 11.90 9.54
N ARG A 134 22.87 11.85 10.61
CA ARG A 134 24.33 11.78 10.48
C ARG A 134 24.76 10.38 10.12
N ASN A 135 25.73 10.27 9.21
CA ASN A 135 26.29 8.97 8.82
C ASN A 135 26.95 8.26 10.01
N ILE A 136 26.62 6.99 10.17
CA ILE A 136 27.21 6.07 11.15
C ILE A 136 27.76 4.83 10.43
N PRO A 137 28.85 4.24 10.93
CA PRO A 137 29.40 3.03 10.34
C PRO A 137 28.42 1.87 10.48
N MET A 138 28.03 1.28 9.35
CA MET A 138 27.15 0.10 9.29
C MET A 138 27.86 -1.02 8.50
N VAL A 139 28.31 -2.03 9.24
CA VAL A 139 29.05 -3.19 8.71
C VAL A 139 28.08 -4.36 8.51
N PRO A 140 28.29 -5.27 7.53
CA PRO A 140 27.34 -6.36 7.25
C PRO A 140 26.91 -7.21 8.45
N LEU A 141 27.84 -7.53 9.36
CA LEU A 141 27.52 -8.30 10.58
C LEU A 141 26.55 -7.53 11.50
N THR A 142 26.84 -6.25 11.74
CA THR A 142 25.98 -5.37 12.54
C THR A 142 24.59 -5.22 11.92
N PHE A 143 24.51 -5.11 10.59
CA PHE A 143 23.24 -5.07 9.87
C PHE A 143 22.41 -6.34 10.11
N SER A 144 23.03 -7.52 9.95
CA SER A 144 22.38 -8.80 10.21
C SER A 144 21.92 -8.94 11.66
N ASP A 145 22.69 -8.47 12.63
CA ASP A 145 22.31 -8.50 14.04
C ASP A 145 21.13 -7.58 14.36
N VAL A 146 21.08 -6.40 13.77
CA VAL A 146 19.95 -5.46 13.91
C VAL A 146 18.67 -6.08 13.35
N LEU A 147 18.73 -6.64 12.14
CA LEU A 147 17.59 -7.32 11.53
C LEU A 147 17.15 -8.54 12.35
N ARG A 148 18.09 -9.39 12.77
CA ARG A 148 17.81 -10.55 13.62
C ARG A 148 17.12 -10.13 14.91
N LYS A 149 17.60 -9.07 15.56
CA LYS A 149 16.99 -8.54 16.78
C LYS A 149 15.56 -8.06 16.53
N PHE A 150 15.37 -7.24 15.49
CA PHE A 150 14.05 -6.70 15.13
C PHE A 150 13.02 -7.79 14.86
N VAL A 151 13.39 -8.82 14.08
CA VAL A 151 12.50 -9.96 13.79
C VAL A 151 12.22 -10.78 15.07
N ARG A 152 13.25 -11.10 15.86
CA ARG A 152 13.07 -11.89 17.11
C ARG A 152 12.22 -11.18 18.16
N ASN A 153 12.28 -9.85 18.19
CA ASN A 153 11.51 -9.03 19.12
C ASN A 153 10.07 -8.79 18.66
N GLY A 154 9.66 -9.37 17.52
CA GLY A 154 8.30 -9.28 17.00
C GLY A 154 8.04 -7.97 16.25
N TRP A 155 8.99 -7.51 15.44
CA TRP A 155 8.81 -6.35 14.54
C TRP A 155 8.58 -5.02 15.28
N LYS A 156 9.16 -4.87 16.47
CA LYS A 156 9.02 -3.64 17.28
C LYS A 156 9.84 -2.51 16.69
N THR A 157 9.18 -1.46 16.22
CA THR A 157 9.84 -0.26 15.65
C THR A 157 10.79 0.45 16.62
N SER A 158 10.58 0.26 17.94
CA SER A 158 11.50 0.77 18.97
C SER A 158 12.93 0.22 18.83
N ASP A 159 13.11 -0.97 18.24
CA ASP A 159 14.45 -1.51 17.96
C ASP A 159 15.19 -0.75 16.86
N LEU A 160 14.44 -0.03 16.01
CA LEU A 160 14.98 0.78 14.92
C LEU A 160 15.04 2.28 15.27
N ALA A 161 14.51 2.71 16.42
CA ALA A 161 14.36 4.12 16.80
C ALA A 161 15.66 4.94 16.88
N ARG A 162 16.82 4.28 16.94
CA ARG A 162 18.14 4.94 16.92
C ARG A 162 18.59 5.34 15.52
N TYR A 163 18.03 4.72 14.50
CA TYR A 163 18.37 4.94 13.11
C TYR A 163 17.49 6.02 12.51
N TYR A 164 17.92 6.55 11.37
CA TYR A 164 17.12 7.49 10.62
C TYR A 164 15.85 6.82 10.11
N GLN A 165 14.74 7.53 10.21
CA GLN A 165 13.45 7.17 9.64
C GLN A 165 13.05 8.27 8.67
N SER A 166 12.72 7.91 7.43
CA SER A 166 12.24 8.89 6.46
C SER A 166 10.91 9.50 6.94
N PRO A 167 10.71 10.82 6.77
CA PRO A 167 9.41 11.44 7.04
C PRO A 167 8.34 10.98 6.04
N ASN A 168 8.75 10.52 4.85
CA ASN A 168 7.86 10.11 3.79
C ASN A 168 7.37 8.68 4.03
N LYS A 169 6.09 8.46 3.75
CA LYS A 169 5.44 7.17 3.80
C LYS A 169 4.91 6.85 2.41
N LEU A 170 5.03 5.59 2.01
CA LEU A 170 4.49 5.09 0.75
C LEU A 170 3.45 4.03 1.05
N TYR A 171 2.40 3.98 0.25
CA TYR A 171 1.32 3.03 0.39
C TYR A 171 1.29 2.10 -0.81
N THR A 172 1.22 0.81 -0.54
CA THR A 172 1.25 -0.23 -1.57
C THR A 172 0.28 -1.35 -1.24
N THR A 173 -0.32 -1.94 -2.27
CA THR A 173 -1.18 -3.11 -2.13
C THR A 173 -0.41 -4.43 -2.10
N HIS A 174 0.91 -4.39 -2.33
CA HIS A 174 1.76 -5.58 -2.45
C HIS A 174 3.08 -5.39 -1.70
N PHE A 175 3.65 -6.48 -1.20
CA PHE A 175 5.00 -6.50 -0.64
C PHE A 175 5.97 -7.18 -1.61
N MET A 176 7.21 -6.74 -1.62
CA MET A 176 8.30 -7.34 -2.41
C MET A 176 9.50 -7.57 -1.50
N ILE A 177 10.12 -8.75 -1.61
CA ILE A 177 11.39 -9.08 -0.96
C ILE A 177 12.37 -9.46 -2.05
N PRO A 178 13.09 -8.49 -2.65
CA PRO A 178 14.03 -8.79 -3.72
C PRO A 178 15.26 -9.52 -3.16
N PRO A 179 15.87 -10.44 -3.92
CA PRO A 179 17.12 -11.09 -3.54
C PRO A 179 18.35 -10.16 -3.69
N VAL A 180 18.15 -8.91 -4.12
CA VAL A 180 19.21 -7.92 -4.40
C VAL A 180 19.08 -6.70 -3.51
N PHE A 181 20.20 -6.01 -3.29
CA PHE A 181 20.19 -4.73 -2.58
C PHE A 181 19.30 -3.72 -3.29
N SER A 182 18.42 -3.08 -2.52
CA SER A 182 17.55 -2.05 -3.06
C SER A 182 18.33 -0.75 -3.26
N VAL A 183 18.68 -0.46 -4.51
CA VAL A 183 19.25 0.84 -4.92
C VAL A 183 18.19 1.92 -5.09
N VAL A 184 16.94 1.49 -5.37
CA VAL A 184 15.80 2.36 -5.69
C VAL A 184 14.97 2.76 -4.47
N ALA A 185 15.15 2.12 -3.31
CA ALA A 185 14.38 2.46 -2.11
C ALA A 185 14.69 3.88 -1.61
N LEU A 186 15.95 4.33 -1.67
CA LEU A 186 16.29 5.69 -1.20
C LEU A 186 15.55 6.73 -2.06
N GLU A 187 15.67 6.61 -3.38
CA GLU A 187 15.03 7.52 -4.34
C GLU A 187 13.50 7.52 -4.20
N ALA A 188 12.87 6.35 -4.03
CA ALA A 188 11.43 6.24 -3.88
C ALA A 188 10.89 6.99 -2.65
N PHE A 189 11.68 7.06 -1.58
CA PHE A 189 11.33 7.82 -0.37
C PHE A 189 11.86 9.27 -0.41
N GLY A 190 12.44 9.72 -1.51
CA GLY A 190 12.99 11.06 -1.67
C GLY A 190 14.27 11.32 -0.88
N GLU A 191 15.01 10.25 -0.56
CA GLU A 191 16.29 10.32 0.15
C GLU A 191 17.45 10.38 -0.87
N SER A 192 18.43 11.28 -0.63
CA SER A 192 19.66 11.43 -1.43
C SER A 192 20.92 11.23 -0.59
#